data_AF-A0A7J8QYF3-F1
#
_entry.id   AF-A0A7J8QYF3-F1
#
_cell.length_a   1.000
_cell.length_b   1.000
_cell.length_c   1.000
_cell.angle_alpha   90.00
_cell.angle_beta   90.00
_cell.angle_gamma   90.00
#
_symmetry.space_group_name_H-M   'P 1'
#
loop_
_entity.id
_entity.type
_entity.pdbx_description
1 polymer ?
#
loop_
_entity_poly.entity_id
_entity_poly.type
_entity_poly.pdbx_seq_one_letter_code
_entity_poly.pdbx_strand_id
1 'polypeptide(L)'
;MWQALVDAPDMVRGQMNFKRLTLTDITIDIPRVPKKKTLIEAMEKADVKNKWESSSWGRKLIVQKRRASLNDFDRFKLMLAKIKVSFRYTPYCVYPFYTRVLFLKALPQNFNRSLTSCNTVLQRSGVIKQELAKLKKENASRI
;
A
#
# COMPACT_ATOMS: atom_id res chain seq x y z
N MET A 1 2.66 36.85 -13.82
CA MET A 1 2.53 35.41 -13.49
C MET A 1 2.75 35.25 -12.00
N TRP A 2 1.78 34.69 -11.28
CA TRP A 2 1.84 34.57 -9.81
C TRP A 2 2.88 33.53 -9.38
N GLN A 3 3.66 33.84 -8.35
CA GLN A 3 4.75 33.01 -7.83
C GLN A 3 4.71 33.00 -6.30
N ALA A 4 5.09 31.88 -5.67
CA ALA A 4 5.19 31.70 -4.23
C ALA A 4 6.64 31.46 -3.81
N LEU A 5 7.00 31.91 -2.61
CA LEU A 5 8.25 31.54 -1.96
C LEU A 5 8.04 30.25 -1.18
N VAL A 6 8.77 29.19 -1.52
CA VAL A 6 8.62 27.87 -0.91
C VAL A 6 9.92 27.47 -0.21
N ASP A 7 9.77 26.81 0.93
CA ASP A 7 10.87 26.38 1.77
C ASP A 7 10.59 24.98 2.33
N ALA A 8 11.65 24.19 2.50
CA ALA A 8 11.59 22.83 3.03
C ALA A 8 12.91 22.53 3.77
N PRO A 9 12.93 21.60 4.73
CA PRO A 9 14.16 21.24 5.46
C PRO A 9 15.25 20.72 4.52
N ASP A 10 14.86 19.94 3.51
CA ASP A 10 15.79 19.28 2.57
C ASP A 10 16.17 20.17 1.36
N MET A 11 15.51 21.33 1.19
CA MET A 11 15.65 22.16 -0.01
C MET A 11 16.11 23.59 0.33
N VAL A 12 16.85 24.22 -0.57
CA VAL A 12 17.14 25.66 -0.47
C VAL A 12 15.86 26.45 -0.76
N ARG A 13 15.66 27.55 -0.03
CA ARG A 13 14.48 28.41 -0.19
C ARG A 13 14.47 28.98 -1.61
N GLY A 14 13.34 28.85 -2.32
CA GLY A 14 13.26 29.22 -3.72
C GLY A 14 11.86 29.69 -4.14
N GLN A 15 11.80 30.43 -5.24
CA GLN A 15 10.56 30.88 -5.84
C GLN A 15 10.00 29.81 -6.79
N MET A 16 8.70 29.50 -6.66
CA MET A 16 8.02 28.53 -7.50
C MET A 16 6.68 29.06 -8.03
N ASN A 17 6.36 28.70 -9.27
CA ASN A 17 5.11 29.10 -9.91
C ASN A 17 3.96 28.21 -9.41
N PHE A 18 2.79 28.80 -9.16
CA PHE A 18 1.63 28.07 -8.67
C PHE A 18 1.17 26.93 -9.59
N LYS A 19 1.42 27.00 -10.91
CA LYS A 19 1.07 25.93 -11.86
C LYS A 19 1.77 24.59 -11.59
N ARG A 20 2.91 24.60 -10.90
CA ARG A 20 3.68 23.39 -10.56
C ARG A 20 3.33 22.84 -9.18
N LEU A 21 2.57 23.59 -8.39
CA LEU A 21 2.25 23.27 -7.02
C LEU A 21 0.78 22.90 -6.88
N THR A 22 0.53 21.94 -6.01
CA THR A 22 -0.80 21.48 -5.63
C THR A 22 -0.90 21.60 -4.12
N LEU A 23 -1.90 22.35 -3.65
CA LEU A 23 -2.10 22.58 -2.23
C LEU A 23 -2.53 21.27 -1.53
N THR A 24 -2.15 21.15 -0.27
CA THR A 24 -2.56 20.07 0.63
C THR A 24 -3.41 20.65 1.75
N ASP A 25 -4.20 19.82 2.42
CA ASP A 25 -5.08 20.26 3.52
C ASP A 25 -4.33 20.51 4.84
N ILE A 26 -3.01 20.33 4.86
CA ILE A 26 -2.18 20.49 6.06
C ILE A 26 -1.70 21.94 6.13
N THR A 27 -2.20 22.69 7.11
CA THR A 27 -1.80 24.07 7.37
C THR A 27 -0.91 24.17 8.61
N ILE A 28 -0.03 25.16 8.62
CA ILE A 28 0.84 25.50 9.76
C ILE A 28 0.81 27.02 9.90
N ASP A 29 0.50 27.51 11.09
CA ASP A 29 0.48 28.94 11.36
C ASP A 29 1.90 29.44 11.64
N ILE A 30 2.41 30.28 10.73
CA ILE A 30 3.78 30.78 10.74
C ILE A 30 3.78 32.26 10.35
N PRO A 31 4.64 33.10 10.95
CA PRO A 31 4.79 34.48 10.50
C PRO A 31 5.28 34.59 9.05
N ARG A 32 4.97 35.70 8.38
CA ARG A 32 5.39 35.95 7.01
C ARG A 32 6.93 35.99 6.91
N VAL A 33 7.50 35.10 6.10
CA VAL A 33 8.96 34.93 5.89
C VAL A 33 9.72 34.58 7.18
N PRO A 34 9.52 33.35 7.72
CA PRO A 34 10.27 32.88 8.89
C PRO A 34 11.75 32.61 8.55
N LYS A 35 12.60 32.46 9.57
CA LYS A 35 13.92 31.84 9.40
C LYS A 35 13.76 30.31 9.26
N LYS A 36 14.76 29.63 8.67
CA LYS A 36 14.67 28.17 8.48
C LYS A 36 14.55 27.40 9.80
N LYS A 37 15.28 27.83 10.85
CA LYS A 37 15.24 27.20 12.17
C LYS A 37 13.81 27.18 12.75
N THR A 38 13.16 28.35 12.76
CA THR A 38 11.79 28.50 13.25
C THR A 38 10.76 27.72 12.42
N LEU A 39 11.00 27.57 11.10
CA LEU A 39 10.14 26.76 10.23
C LEU A 39 10.26 25.27 10.55
N ILE A 40 11.47 24.76 10.78
CA ILE A 40 11.71 23.35 11.13
C ILE A 40 11.04 23.05 12.47
N GLU A 41 11.22 23.90 13.48
CA GLU A 41 10.57 23.76 14.78
C GLU A 41 9.04 23.77 14.67
N ALA A 42 8.46 24.64 13.83
CA ALA A 42 7.02 24.68 13.61
C ALA A 42 6.51 23.41 12.90
N MET A 43 7.27 22.90 11.93
CA MET A 43 6.94 21.69 11.19
C MET A 43 6.98 20.43 12.06
N GLU A 44 7.94 20.37 12.99
CA GLU A 44 8.06 19.31 14.00
C GLU A 44 6.93 19.40 15.02
N LYS A 45 6.65 20.59 15.58
CA LYS A 45 5.52 20.80 16.51
C LYS A 45 4.16 20.42 15.89
N ALA A 46 4.01 20.61 14.58
CA ALA A 46 2.77 20.28 13.87
C ALA A 46 2.71 18.82 13.36
N ASP A 47 3.77 18.00 13.56
CA ASP A 47 3.87 16.60 13.13
C ASP A 47 3.50 16.39 11.65
N VAL A 48 3.92 17.31 10.79
CA VAL A 48 3.50 17.36 9.37
C VAL A 48 3.88 16.09 8.63
N LYS A 49 5.07 15.52 8.92
CA LYS A 49 5.54 14.28 8.28
C LYS A 49 4.60 13.11 8.55
N ASN A 50 4.18 12.93 9.80
CA ASN A 50 3.28 11.85 10.20
C ASN A 50 1.87 12.04 9.62
N LYS A 51 1.36 13.28 9.60
CA LYS A 51 0.08 13.63 8.96
C LYS A 51 0.13 13.39 7.46
N TRP A 52 1.25 13.69 6.81
CA TRP A 52 1.43 13.43 5.38
C TRP A 52 1.46 11.93 5.07
N GLU A 53 2.22 11.14 5.84
CA GLU A 53 2.34 9.69 5.63
C GLU A 53 1.03 8.94 5.90
N SER A 54 0.21 9.42 6.83
CA SER A 54 -1.13 8.85 7.12
C SER A 54 -2.20 9.29 6.12
N SER A 55 -2.01 10.40 5.41
CA SER A 55 -2.93 10.86 4.35
C SER A 55 -3.07 9.82 3.23
N SER A 56 -4.27 9.73 2.64
CA SER A 56 -4.54 8.83 1.51
C SER A 56 -3.62 9.10 0.33
N TRP A 57 -3.33 10.38 0.08
CA TRP A 57 -2.44 10.79 -1.00
C TRP A 57 -0.98 10.44 -0.72
N GLY A 58 -0.48 10.72 0.48
CA GLY A 58 0.87 10.32 0.89
C GLY A 58 1.05 8.80 0.82
N ARG A 59 0.09 8.02 1.32
CA ARG A 59 0.08 6.55 1.19
C ARG A 59 0.15 6.10 -0.27
N LYS A 60 -0.59 6.74 -1.17
CA LYS A 60 -0.57 6.43 -2.61
C LYS A 60 0.82 6.63 -3.21
N LEU A 61 1.48 7.75 -2.90
CA LEU A 61 2.84 8.05 -3.38
C LEU A 61 3.86 7.06 -2.82
N ILE A 62 3.76 6.72 -1.53
CA ILE A 62 4.63 5.70 -0.90
C ILE A 62 4.47 4.35 -1.60
N VAL A 63 3.22 3.93 -1.86
CA VAL A 63 2.95 2.68 -2.60
C VAL A 63 3.51 2.74 -4.01
N GLN A 64 3.36 3.86 -4.73
CA GLN A 64 3.94 4.01 -6.07
C GLN A 64 5.47 3.91 -6.03
N LYS A 65 6.13 4.59 -5.09
CA LYS A 65 7.59 4.52 -4.90
C LYS A 65 8.04 3.09 -4.59
N ARG A 66 7.35 2.40 -3.67
CA ARG A 66 7.63 0.99 -3.34
C ARG A 66 7.43 0.07 -4.55
N ARG A 67 6.41 0.32 -5.38
CA ARG A 67 6.15 -0.48 -6.59
C ARG A 67 7.21 -0.26 -7.67
N ALA A 68 7.71 0.96 -7.80
CA ALA A 68 8.80 1.29 -8.73
C ALA A 68 10.12 0.63 -8.32
N SER A 69 10.36 0.44 -7.01
CA SER A 69 11.56 -0.21 -6.49
C SER A 69 11.46 -1.75 -6.38
N LEU A 70 10.40 -2.38 -6.89
CA LEU A 70 10.24 -3.84 -6.78
C LEU A 70 11.20 -4.58 -7.71
N ASN A 71 11.92 -5.55 -7.15
CA ASN A 71 12.69 -6.51 -7.93
C ASN A 71 11.77 -7.57 -8.58
N ASP A 72 12.24 -8.24 -9.63
CA ASP A 72 11.45 -9.19 -10.41
C ASP A 72 10.84 -10.31 -9.55
N PHE A 73 11.64 -10.86 -8.64
CA PHE A 73 11.19 -11.89 -7.71
C PHE A 73 10.05 -11.42 -6.79
N ASP A 74 10.03 -10.16 -6.37
CA ASP A 74 8.95 -9.63 -5.54
C ASP A 74 7.67 -9.37 -6.34
N ARG A 75 7.79 -9.06 -7.64
CA ARG A 75 6.62 -9.01 -8.54
C ARG A 75 5.97 -10.38 -8.68
N PHE A 76 6.77 -11.45 -8.77
CA PHE A 76 6.25 -12.83 -8.79
C PHE A 76 5.49 -13.18 -7.49
N LYS A 77 6.03 -12.84 -6.31
CA LYS A 77 5.32 -13.03 -5.03
C LYS A 77 4.00 -12.27 -4.99
N LEU A 78 3.98 -11.02 -5.45
CA LEU A 78 2.76 -10.21 -5.51
C LEU A 78 1.73 -10.79 -6.48
N MET A 79 2.14 -11.38 -7.60
CA MET A 79 1.26 -12.07 -8.53
C MET A 79 0.55 -13.24 -7.84
N LEU A 80 1.30 -14.12 -7.17
CA LEU A 80 0.72 -15.26 -6.46
C LEU A 80 -0.20 -14.81 -5.32
N ALA A 81 0.18 -13.76 -4.58
CA ALA A 81 -0.66 -13.18 -3.54
C ALA A 81 -1.98 -12.63 -4.11
N LYS A 82 -1.93 -11.93 -5.25
CA LYS A 82 -3.13 -11.43 -5.95
C LYS A 82 -4.05 -12.55 -6.39
N ILE A 83 -3.52 -13.62 -7.00
CA ILE A 83 -4.30 -14.80 -7.41
C ILE A 83 -5.01 -15.40 -6.18
N LYS A 84 -4.29 -15.58 -5.07
CA LYS A 84 -4.88 -16.12 -3.82
C LYS A 84 -5.96 -15.23 -3.19
N VAL A 85 -5.83 -13.91 -3.31
CA VAL A 85 -6.85 -12.96 -2.81
C VAL A 85 -8.08 -12.96 -3.72
N SER A 86 -7.89 -12.96 -5.04
CA SER A 86 -8.99 -12.98 -6.00
C SER A 86 -9.91 -14.20 -5.80
N PHE A 87 -9.32 -15.40 -5.68
CA PHE A 87 -10.07 -16.65 -5.48
C PHE A 87 -10.90 -16.67 -4.20
N ARG A 88 -10.52 -15.90 -3.16
CA ARG A 88 -11.26 -15.84 -1.90
C ARG A 88 -12.45 -14.89 -1.92
N TYR A 89 -12.38 -13.83 -2.73
CA TYR A 89 -13.43 -12.82 -2.80
C TYR A 89 -14.45 -13.10 -3.91
N THR A 90 -14.10 -13.91 -4.91
CA THR A 90 -15.01 -14.33 -5.98
C THR A 90 -15.22 -15.83 -5.96
N PRO A 91 -16.21 -16.37 -5.23
CA PRO A 91 -16.72 -17.69 -5.55
C PRO A 91 -17.49 -17.67 -6.88
N TYR A 92 -18.09 -16.54 -7.28
CA TYR A 92 -18.83 -16.37 -8.54
C TYR A 92 -18.73 -14.91 -9.04
N CYS A 93 -19.01 -14.69 -10.33
CA CYS A 93 -18.93 -13.42 -11.07
C CYS A 93 -17.54 -12.95 -11.55
N VAL A 94 -17.02 -13.63 -12.58
CA VAL A 94 -16.42 -12.95 -13.74
C VAL A 94 -16.88 -13.64 -15.03
N TYR A 95 -18.15 -13.41 -15.44
CA TYR A 95 -18.57 -13.58 -16.83
C TYR A 95 -19.47 -12.40 -17.21
N PRO A 96 -18.92 -11.34 -17.83
CA PRO A 96 -19.71 -10.22 -18.30
C PRO A 96 -20.08 -10.42 -19.77
N PHE A 97 -20.98 -11.34 -20.09
CA PHE A 97 -21.86 -11.25 -21.26
C PHE A 97 -22.95 -12.34 -21.19
N TYR A 98 -24.22 -11.90 -21.20
CA TYR A 98 -25.44 -12.72 -21.25
C TYR A 98 -25.69 -13.68 -20.08
N THR A 99 -26.57 -13.28 -19.16
CA THR A 99 -27.79 -14.06 -18.84
C THR A 99 -28.64 -13.30 -17.82
N ARG A 100 -29.70 -12.70 -18.35
CA ARG A 100 -30.93 -12.37 -17.64
C ARG A 100 -31.65 -13.68 -17.34
N VAL A 101 -31.34 -14.37 -16.24
CA VAL A 101 -32.25 -15.39 -15.70
C VAL A 101 -32.17 -15.42 -14.17
N LEU A 102 -33.30 -15.04 -13.60
CA LEU A 102 -33.79 -15.24 -12.24
C LEU A 102 -32.90 -16.02 -11.26
N PHE A 103 -32.45 -15.24 -10.28
CA PHE A 103 -32.40 -15.60 -8.87
C PHE A 103 -33.73 -16.24 -8.41
N LEU A 104 -33.81 -17.58 -8.32
CA LEU A 104 -34.43 -18.36 -7.23
C LEU A 104 -34.35 -19.87 -7.53
N LYS A 105 -33.96 -20.64 -6.49
CA LYS A 105 -33.91 -22.12 -6.37
C LYS A 105 -32.61 -22.82 -6.81
N ALA A 106 -31.71 -23.00 -5.85
CA ALA A 106 -31.14 -24.31 -5.50
C ALA A 106 -30.25 -24.17 -4.25
N LEU A 107 -30.83 -24.37 -3.07
CA LEU A 107 -30.07 -24.88 -1.92
C LEU A 107 -30.11 -26.41 -2.02
N PRO A 108 -29.01 -27.10 -2.39
CA PRO A 108 -28.89 -28.50 -2.04
C PRO A 108 -28.54 -28.58 -0.56
N GLN A 109 -29.55 -28.92 0.25
CA GLN A 109 -29.33 -29.64 1.50
C GLN A 109 -28.58 -30.93 1.15
N ASN A 110 -27.45 -31.17 1.82
CA ASN A 110 -26.62 -32.38 1.76
C ASN A 110 -25.69 -32.52 0.55
N PHE A 111 -24.52 -31.89 0.64
CA PHE A 111 -23.30 -32.44 0.03
C PHE A 111 -22.33 -32.83 1.15
N ASN A 112 -22.50 -34.05 1.65
CA ASN A 112 -21.48 -34.77 2.40
C ASN A 112 -20.28 -34.99 1.47
N ARG A 113 -19.32 -34.06 1.48
CA ARG A 113 -17.97 -34.34 0.98
C ARG A 113 -17.14 -34.83 2.16
N SER A 114 -17.05 -36.14 2.26
CA SER A 114 -16.14 -36.87 3.13
C SER A 114 -14.75 -36.21 3.15
N LEU A 115 -14.33 -35.79 4.33
CA LEU A 115 -12.96 -35.49 4.65
C LEU A 115 -12.16 -36.80 4.63
N THR A 116 -11.63 -37.21 3.48
CA THR A 116 -10.46 -38.10 3.40
C THR A 116 -9.91 -38.17 1.98
N SER A 117 -8.85 -37.41 1.74
CA SER A 117 -7.63 -37.81 1.00
C SER A 117 -7.04 -36.63 0.25
N CYS A 118 -6.21 -35.85 0.96
CA CYS A 118 -4.95 -35.34 0.41
C CYS A 118 -4.10 -34.76 1.54
N ASN A 119 -3.47 -35.65 2.32
CA ASN A 119 -2.44 -35.29 3.30
C ASN A 119 -1.16 -34.68 2.67
N THR A 120 -1.14 -34.39 1.37
CA THR A 120 0.01 -33.81 0.65
C THR A 120 -0.04 -32.28 0.54
N VAL A 121 -1.16 -31.62 0.87
CA VAL A 121 -1.24 -30.14 0.87
C VAL A 121 -0.79 -29.53 2.21
N LEU A 122 -0.88 -30.28 3.30
CA LEU A 122 -0.49 -29.81 4.63
C LEU A 122 1.01 -29.93 4.91
N GLN A 123 1.74 -30.85 4.27
CA GLN A 123 3.20 -30.96 4.45
C GLN A 123 4.00 -29.82 3.79
N ARG A 124 3.47 -29.18 2.73
CA ARG A 124 4.11 -27.98 2.13
C ARG A 124 3.98 -26.71 2.97
N SER A 125 3.01 -26.66 3.89
CA SER A 125 2.83 -25.49 4.76
C SER A 125 3.90 -25.39 5.86
N GLY A 126 4.46 -26.52 6.29
CA GLY A 126 5.54 -26.58 7.28
C GLY A 126 6.89 -26.13 6.71
N VAL A 127 7.24 -26.60 5.50
CA VAL A 127 8.49 -26.24 4.81
C VAL A 127 8.53 -24.74 4.48
N ILE A 128 7.41 -24.16 4.04
CA ILE A 128 7.33 -22.72 3.75
C ILE A 128 7.47 -21.88 5.03
N LYS A 129 6.93 -22.33 6.17
CA LYS A 129 7.09 -21.64 7.47
C LYS A 129 8.55 -21.72 7.96
N GLN A 130 9.21 -22.85 7.76
CA GLN A 130 10.63 -23.04 8.12
C GLN A 130 11.55 -22.16 7.25
N GLU A 131 11.27 -22.05 5.95
CA GLU A 131 12.04 -21.21 5.03
C GLU A 131 11.87 -19.70 5.32
N LEU A 132 10.63 -19.28 5.65
CA LEU A 132 10.35 -17.91 6.11
C LEU A 132 11.05 -17.57 7.42
N ALA A 133 11.26 -18.54 8.31
CA ALA A 133 11.99 -18.35 9.55
C ALA A 133 13.51 -18.22 9.32
N LYS A 134 14.07 -18.98 8.36
CA LYS A 134 15.48 -18.85 7.96
C LYS A 134 15.77 -17.49 7.30
N LEU A 135 14.92 -17.06 6.37
CA LEU A 135 15.05 -15.75 5.70
C LEU A 135 14.89 -14.57 6.67
N LYS A 136 14.08 -14.71 7.72
CA LYS A 136 13.97 -13.69 8.79
C LYS A 136 15.24 -13.61 9.64
N LYS A 137 15.92 -14.73 9.90
CA LYS A 137 17.20 -14.75 10.62
C LYS A 137 18.34 -14.18 9.78
N GLU A 138 18.43 -14.52 8.49
CA GLU A 138 19.46 -14.01 7.58
C GLU A 138 19.37 -12.50 7.34
N ASN A 139 18.16 -11.94 7.28
CA ASN A 139 17.98 -10.49 7.13
C ASN A 139 18.19 -9.71 8.44
N ALA A 140 18.09 -10.37 9.60
CA ALA A 140 18.38 -9.77 10.90
C ALA A 140 19.90 -9.70 11.19
N SER A 141 20.69 -10.60 10.61
CA SER A 141 22.17 -10.61 10.70
C SER A 141 22.86 -9.72 9.65
N ARG A 142 22.10 -9.09 8.76
CA ARG A 142 22.61 -8.23 7.68
C ARG A 142 22.44 -6.73 7.98
N ILE A 143 22.04 -6.41 9.21
CA ILE A 143 22.04 -5.09 9.85
C ILE A 143 23.18 -5.08 10.86
#